data_AF-A0A2S3IQH5-F1
#
_entry.id   AF-A0A2S3IQH5-F1
#
_cell.length_a   1.000
_cell.length_b   1.000
_cell.length_c   1.000
_cell.angle_alpha   90.00
_cell.angle_beta   90.00
_cell.angle_gamma   90.00
#
_symmetry.space_group_name_H-M   'P 1'
#
loop_
_entity.id
_entity.type
_entity.pdbx_description
1 polymer ?
#
loop_
_entity_poly.entity_id
_entity_poly.type
_entity_poly.pdbx_seq_one_letter_code
_entity_poly.pdbx_strand_id
1 'polypeptide(L)'
;MEAVLMQRAAAAAVRWGCVGEAATGGAGQQPAGVVRLGAARRAAGGAVRASRLGPVRAHVSEERSREAAGEAVALAEDAVRLFVGLPADVVVSDGRGVSRPRAVSAALRALKLLGVDGVELPVSWAAVQPGPGGWFEWAGYRAVTAMVRDAGLDLRVSLRTDGDALPEWVADAAAADPDVLFTDRNGHRREGCLSFAVDELPVLVGKSPLEAYEAFFRSFADEFKDLLGSTITDVTVSLGPNGELRYPSYPPGSNGADGYSGVGEFQCYDKYTLARLKRHAEASGQPLWGLSGPHDGPRYDESPESSAFFREPGGSWKSAYGEFFLSWYAGELLAHGDRVLAAAARAFGGKPVELSARVPLLRGSRAAEAAAGLHGGYGPVAEMFARHGCTVIACGVEARLDAPAEEVLARVKGACAEHGARLAAESAPLAAARGGAGSAGVWLSTGRTRPRQFTYQRMGADFFSPGHWPLFVQFARALECPEEAHADDLPGGERLTVPSASAAQDGARAVQTV
;
A
#
# COMPACT_ATOMS: atom_id res chain seq x y z
N MET A 1 -37.36 48.56 8.21
CA MET A 1 -37.48 48.13 9.62
C MET A 1 -36.18 47.40 9.95
N GLU A 2 -35.12 48.18 10.18
CA GLU A 2 -34.54 48.41 11.52
C GLU A 2 -33.95 47.10 12.07
N ALA A 3 -32.63 46.87 12.00
CA ALA A 3 -31.56 47.44 12.85
C ALA A 3 -31.70 47.04 14.32
N VAL A 4 -30.56 46.86 15.03
CA VAL A 4 -30.36 46.38 16.43
C VAL A 4 -29.97 44.87 16.43
N LEU A 5 -28.78 44.40 16.81
CA LEU A 5 -27.84 44.84 17.86
C LEU A 5 -26.39 44.39 17.55
N MET A 6 -25.45 45.30 17.83
CA MET A 6 -24.00 45.08 17.84
C MET A 6 -23.51 44.72 19.26
N GLN A 7 -22.32 44.07 19.27
CA GLN A 7 -21.26 44.14 20.29
C GLN A 7 -21.42 43.44 21.64
N ARG A 8 -20.51 42.48 21.88
CA ARG A 8 -19.59 42.51 23.04
C ARG A 8 -18.28 41.78 22.74
N ALA A 9 -17.18 42.49 22.91
CA ALA A 9 -15.81 41.99 22.92
C ALA A 9 -15.22 42.17 24.33
N ALA A 10 -14.44 41.20 24.81
CA ALA A 10 -13.34 41.30 25.79
C ALA A 10 -12.92 39.85 26.15
N ALA A 11 -11.75 39.36 25.73
CA ALA A 11 -10.44 39.55 26.35
C ALA A 11 -10.03 38.32 27.17
N ALA A 12 -9.07 37.53 26.66
CA ALA A 12 -8.20 36.68 27.45
C ALA A 12 -6.90 36.44 26.67
N ALA A 13 -5.96 37.36 26.82
CA ALA A 13 -4.56 37.15 26.45
C ALA A 13 -3.85 36.46 27.62
N VAL A 14 -3.32 35.26 27.40
CA VAL A 14 -2.40 34.62 28.34
C VAL A 14 -1.00 34.67 27.75
N ARG A 15 -0.17 35.50 28.40
CA ARG A 15 1.28 35.61 28.27
C ARG A 15 1.93 34.29 28.68
N TRP A 16 2.84 33.76 27.86
CA TRP A 16 3.99 33.00 28.39
C TRP A 16 5.23 33.88 28.22
N GLY A 17 5.79 34.31 29.35
CA GLY A 17 6.98 35.15 29.39
C GLY A 17 8.23 34.34 29.11
N CYS A 18 9.07 34.87 28.22
CA CYS A 18 10.51 34.64 28.23
C CYS A 18 11.10 35.30 29.49
N VAL A 19 11.97 34.59 30.18
CA VAL A 19 13.00 35.18 31.03
C VAL A 19 14.33 34.67 30.51
N GLY A 20 15.16 35.61 30.06
CA GLY A 20 16.60 35.44 29.90
C GLY A 20 17.33 36.20 30.99
N GLU A 21 18.54 35.72 31.29
CA GLU A 21 19.79 36.40 31.70
C GLU A 21 20.60 35.40 32.53
N ALA A 22 21.72 34.86 32.03
CA ALA A 22 23.04 35.46 31.80
C ALA A 22 23.80 35.78 33.10
N ALA A 23 24.94 35.09 33.32
CA ALA A 23 26.27 35.72 33.44
C ALA A 23 27.35 34.76 34.01
N THR A 24 28.49 34.70 33.29
CA THR A 24 29.90 34.61 33.76
C THR A 24 30.38 33.34 34.48
N GLY A 25 31.57 32.76 34.24
CA GLY A 25 32.76 33.10 33.44
C GLY A 25 33.92 32.16 33.86
N GLY A 26 35.00 32.10 33.06
CA GLY A 26 36.29 31.44 33.38
C GLY A 26 36.63 30.29 32.42
N ALA A 27 37.44 30.47 31.35
CA ALA A 27 38.88 30.76 31.27
C ALA A 27 39.79 29.51 31.41
N GLY A 28 40.55 29.26 30.34
CA GLY A 28 41.79 28.45 30.30
C GLY A 28 41.59 26.96 29.97
N GLN A 29 42.44 26.27 29.23
CA GLN A 29 43.68 26.59 28.52
C GLN A 29 44.04 25.32 27.71
N GLN A 30 44.36 25.45 26.42
CA GLN A 30 45.15 24.40 25.73
C GLN A 30 46.60 24.46 26.24
N PRO A 31 47.39 23.39 26.03
CA PRO A 31 48.37 23.52 24.94
C PRO A 31 48.63 22.24 24.13
N ALA A 32 49.22 22.55 22.97
CA ALA A 32 49.82 21.75 21.92
C ALA A 32 50.72 20.57 22.35
N GLY A 33 50.77 19.56 21.47
CA GLY A 33 51.86 18.60 21.35
C GLY A 33 52.21 18.37 19.87
N VAL A 34 53.35 18.91 19.44
CA VAL A 34 54.03 18.66 18.16
C VAL A 34 55.17 17.66 18.42
N VAL A 35 55.30 16.56 17.66
CA VAL A 35 56.60 15.94 17.33
C VAL A 35 56.56 15.26 15.94
N ARG A 36 57.72 15.32 15.28
CA ARG A 36 58.13 15.14 13.87
C ARG A 36 58.16 13.71 13.29
N LEU A 37 57.98 13.69 11.95
CA LEU A 37 58.77 13.04 10.87
C LEU A 37 59.88 12.03 11.21
N GLY A 38 59.86 10.91 10.46
CA GLY A 38 61.02 10.05 10.17
C GLY A 38 60.84 9.36 8.79
N ALA A 39 61.88 9.42 7.95
CA ALA A 39 61.90 8.99 6.55
C ALA A 39 62.75 7.73 6.29
N ALA A 40 62.51 7.14 5.11
CA ALA A 40 63.39 6.29 4.27
C ALA A 40 63.53 4.79 4.68
N ARG A 41 63.45 3.80 3.78
CA ARG A 41 64.35 3.49 2.66
C ARG A 41 63.80 2.35 1.78
N ARG A 42 64.20 2.35 0.50
CA ARG A 42 64.10 1.25 -0.48
C ARG A 42 65.08 0.12 -0.17
N ALA A 43 64.73 -1.11 -0.56
CA ALA A 43 65.68 -2.12 -1.06
C ALA A 43 64.99 -3.01 -2.10
N ALA A 44 65.75 -3.37 -3.13
CA ALA A 44 65.33 -4.08 -4.33
C ALA A 44 65.81 -5.55 -4.31
N GLY A 45 65.25 -6.36 -5.20
CA GLY A 45 65.98 -7.44 -5.89
C GLY A 45 65.41 -8.84 -5.74
N GLY A 46 65.06 -9.45 -6.87
CA GLY A 46 64.81 -10.90 -6.97
C GLY A 46 63.94 -11.30 -8.15
N ALA A 47 64.49 -11.26 -9.36
CA ALA A 47 63.86 -11.76 -10.57
C ALA A 47 64.01 -13.29 -10.70
N VAL A 48 62.96 -13.98 -11.16
CA VAL A 48 63.08 -15.26 -11.87
C VAL A 48 62.24 -15.21 -13.14
N ARG A 49 62.87 -15.71 -14.20
CA ARG A 49 62.55 -15.61 -15.62
C ARG A 49 61.63 -16.78 -16.01
N ALA A 50 60.60 -16.54 -16.83
CA ALA A 50 60.04 -17.59 -17.69
C ALA A 50 59.52 -17.00 -19.00
N SER A 51 59.70 -17.80 -20.05
CA SER A 51 59.81 -17.49 -21.46
C SER A 51 58.54 -16.98 -22.17
N ARG A 52 58.79 -16.31 -23.29
CA ARG A 52 57.83 -15.81 -24.29
C ARG A 52 57.13 -16.96 -25.03
N LEU A 53 55.82 -16.82 -25.22
CA LEU A 53 55.06 -17.33 -26.37
C LEU A 53 54.17 -16.18 -26.87
N GLY A 54 54.12 -15.99 -28.19
CA GLY A 54 53.46 -14.85 -28.87
C GLY A 54 51.93 -14.90 -28.86
N PRO A 55 51.26 -13.85 -29.40
CA PRO A 55 49.86 -13.57 -29.14
C PRO A 55 48.94 -14.33 -30.10
N VAL A 56 47.86 -14.92 -29.59
CA VAL A 56 46.73 -15.38 -30.39
C VAL A 56 45.45 -14.73 -29.84
N ARG A 57 44.91 -13.81 -30.65
CA ARG A 57 43.51 -13.33 -30.71
C ARG A 57 42.74 -13.28 -29.38
N ALA A 58 42.84 -12.14 -28.69
CA ALA A 58 41.79 -11.65 -27.80
C ALA A 58 40.83 -10.77 -28.63
N HIS A 59 39.81 -11.37 -29.26
CA HIS A 59 38.69 -10.62 -29.84
C HIS A 59 37.33 -11.33 -29.65
N VAL A 60 37.25 -12.39 -28.85
CA VAL A 60 35.99 -13.15 -28.64
C VAL A 60 35.52 -13.10 -27.18
N SER A 61 36.27 -12.44 -26.29
CA SER A 61 35.96 -12.39 -24.85
C SER A 61 35.10 -11.19 -24.43
N GLU A 62 35.11 -10.08 -25.19
CA GLU A 62 34.29 -8.90 -24.85
C GLU A 62 32.85 -9.00 -25.34
N GLU A 63 32.61 -9.65 -26.48
CA GLU A 63 31.24 -9.87 -26.99
C GLU A 63 30.48 -10.86 -26.11
N ARG A 64 31.08 -11.98 -25.72
CA ARG A 64 30.47 -12.95 -24.78
C ARG A 64 30.22 -12.38 -23.38
N SER A 65 31.03 -11.44 -22.90
CA SER A 65 30.82 -10.83 -21.59
C SER A 65 29.82 -9.68 -21.65
N ARG A 66 29.63 -9.01 -22.80
CA ARG A 66 28.53 -8.09 -23.06
C ARG A 66 27.21 -8.80 -23.36
N GLU A 67 27.24 -9.95 -24.04
CA GLU A 67 26.08 -10.83 -24.24
C GLU A 67 25.69 -11.50 -22.94
N ALA A 68 26.62 -12.02 -22.14
CA ALA A 68 26.31 -12.59 -20.82
C ALA A 68 25.88 -11.51 -19.80
N ALA A 69 26.43 -10.29 -19.87
CA ALA A 69 25.92 -9.17 -19.10
C ALA A 69 24.57 -8.68 -19.64
N GLY A 70 24.33 -8.74 -20.96
CA GLY A 70 23.06 -8.42 -21.60
C GLY A 70 21.96 -9.44 -21.30
N GLU A 71 22.29 -10.73 -21.28
CA GLU A 71 21.43 -11.84 -20.83
C GLU A 71 21.21 -11.78 -19.32
N ALA A 72 22.23 -11.50 -18.50
CA ALA A 72 22.05 -11.34 -17.05
C ALA A 72 21.21 -10.10 -16.69
N VAL A 73 21.34 -9.00 -17.45
CA VAL A 73 20.47 -7.82 -17.31
C VAL A 73 19.06 -8.10 -17.83
N ALA A 74 18.90 -8.84 -18.93
CA ALA A 74 17.59 -9.23 -19.45
C ALA A 74 16.87 -10.27 -18.55
N LEU A 75 17.62 -11.19 -17.92
CA LEU A 75 17.12 -12.13 -16.91
C LEU A 75 16.78 -11.42 -15.58
N ALA A 76 17.54 -10.38 -15.21
CA ALA A 76 17.24 -9.55 -14.04
C ALA A 76 16.03 -8.61 -14.27
N GLU A 77 15.76 -8.17 -15.51
CA GLU A 77 14.57 -7.39 -15.85
C GLU A 77 13.27 -8.21 -15.83
N ASP A 78 13.37 -9.55 -15.88
CA ASP A 78 12.22 -10.48 -15.91
C ASP A 78 11.96 -11.15 -14.53
N ALA A 79 12.81 -10.90 -13.54
CA ALA A 79 12.67 -11.43 -12.18
C ALA A 79 11.72 -10.58 -11.31
N VAL A 80 10.75 -11.23 -10.66
CA VAL A 80 9.80 -10.56 -9.77
C VAL A 80 10.46 -10.27 -8.43
N ARG A 81 10.59 -8.99 -8.07
CA ARG A 81 11.16 -8.58 -6.78
C ARG A 81 10.19 -8.86 -5.63
N LEU A 82 10.64 -9.47 -4.55
CA LEU A 82 9.83 -9.87 -3.40
C LEU A 82 9.99 -8.89 -2.23
N PHE A 83 8.88 -8.31 -1.79
CA PHE A 83 8.80 -7.44 -0.62
C PHE A 83 7.90 -8.06 0.45
N VAL A 84 8.13 -7.71 1.72
CA VAL A 84 7.25 -8.08 2.84
C VAL A 84 6.82 -6.84 3.62
N GLY A 85 5.52 -6.70 3.91
CA GLY A 85 5.02 -5.58 4.71
C GLY A 85 5.48 -5.66 6.18
N LEU A 86 5.91 -4.53 6.77
CA LEU A 86 6.20 -4.38 8.22
C LEU A 86 4.91 -4.28 9.06
N PRO A 87 4.83 -4.49 10.38
CA PRO A 87 3.57 -4.29 11.11
C PRO A 87 2.98 -2.88 10.89
N ALA A 88 1.65 -2.77 10.82
CA ALA A 88 0.99 -1.47 10.68
C ALA A 88 1.26 -0.54 11.88
N ASP A 89 1.56 -1.13 13.05
CA ASP A 89 1.94 -0.47 14.30
C ASP A 89 3.46 -0.43 14.54
N VAL A 90 4.29 -0.56 13.48
CA VAL A 90 5.75 -0.56 13.60
C VAL A 90 6.32 0.76 14.16
N VAL A 91 5.60 1.86 13.99
CA VAL A 91 5.85 3.15 14.64
C VAL A 91 4.77 3.38 15.69
N VAL A 92 5.16 3.88 16.87
CA VAL A 92 4.21 4.22 17.93
C VAL A 92 3.26 5.35 17.49
N SER A 93 2.08 5.43 18.08
CA SER A 93 1.02 6.35 17.64
C SER A 93 1.39 7.84 17.70
N ASP A 94 2.38 8.22 18.52
CA ASP A 94 2.89 9.59 18.59
C ASP A 94 3.96 9.91 17.52
N GLY A 95 4.32 8.94 16.67
CA GLY A 95 5.29 9.08 15.58
C GLY A 95 6.76 9.06 16.02
N ARG A 96 7.07 9.01 17.33
CA ARG A 96 8.41 9.33 17.86
C ARG A 96 9.36 8.15 17.98
N GLY A 97 8.86 6.93 17.85
CA GLY A 97 9.66 5.73 18.12
C GLY A 97 9.21 4.49 17.37
N VAL A 98 10.05 3.46 17.45
CA VAL A 98 9.78 2.15 16.85
C VAL A 98 9.11 1.25 17.87
N SER A 99 7.99 0.64 17.51
CA SER A 99 7.34 -0.40 18.28
C SER A 99 8.13 -1.71 18.17
N ARG A 100 8.41 -2.34 19.31
CA ARG A 100 9.11 -3.65 19.40
C ARG A 100 10.40 -3.72 18.55
N PRO A 101 11.37 -2.78 18.72
CA PRO A 101 12.52 -2.63 17.81
C PRO A 101 13.40 -3.89 17.71
N ARG A 102 13.53 -4.67 18.79
CA ARG A 102 14.28 -5.93 18.77
C ARG A 102 13.62 -6.98 17.88
N ALA A 103 12.29 -7.07 17.91
CA ALA A 103 11.53 -8.01 17.08
C ALA A 103 11.60 -7.60 15.60
N VAL A 104 11.43 -6.30 15.31
CA VAL A 104 11.59 -5.76 13.95
C VAL A 104 12.99 -6.05 13.41
N SER A 105 14.04 -5.79 14.20
CA SER A 105 15.41 -6.07 13.79
C SER A 105 15.66 -7.57 13.51
N ALA A 106 15.11 -8.47 14.33
CA ALA A 106 15.23 -9.91 14.11
C ALA A 106 14.48 -10.35 12.85
N ALA A 107 13.27 -9.82 12.62
CA ALA A 107 12.46 -10.08 11.43
C ALA A 107 13.19 -9.65 10.15
N LEU A 108 13.74 -8.43 10.11
CA LEU A 108 14.50 -7.93 8.96
C LEU A 108 15.70 -8.82 8.61
N ARG A 109 16.45 -9.29 9.61
CA ARG A 109 17.56 -10.23 9.37
C ARG A 109 17.08 -11.57 8.81
N ALA A 110 15.97 -12.11 9.34
CA ALA A 110 15.42 -13.37 8.85
C ALA A 110 14.97 -13.26 7.39
N LEU A 111 14.31 -12.15 7.02
CA LEU A 111 13.91 -11.87 5.63
C LEU A 111 15.13 -11.74 4.71
N LYS A 112 16.16 -11.00 5.14
CA LYS A 112 17.39 -10.85 4.35
C LYS A 112 18.10 -12.18 4.11
N LEU A 113 18.16 -13.04 5.12
CA LEU A 113 18.76 -14.38 5.01
C LEU A 113 17.98 -15.29 4.06
N LEU A 114 16.68 -15.04 3.86
CA LEU A 114 15.82 -15.80 2.96
C LEU A 114 15.91 -15.33 1.50
N GLY A 115 16.57 -14.21 1.21
CA GLY A 115 16.67 -13.68 -0.16
C GLY A 115 15.61 -12.62 -0.51
N VAL A 116 14.79 -12.19 0.45
CA VAL A 116 13.80 -11.12 0.22
C VAL A 116 14.51 -9.82 -0.18
N ASP A 117 14.01 -9.15 -1.23
CA ASP A 117 14.58 -7.91 -1.77
C ASP A 117 14.44 -6.73 -0.81
N GLY A 118 13.27 -6.61 -0.17
CA GLY A 118 12.95 -5.46 0.65
C GLY A 118 11.69 -5.58 1.50
N VAL A 119 11.30 -4.47 2.10
CA VAL A 119 10.10 -4.39 2.94
C VAL A 119 9.23 -3.18 2.58
N GLU A 120 7.94 -3.28 2.90
CA GLU A 120 6.99 -2.17 2.78
C GLU A 120 6.68 -1.56 4.15
N LEU A 121 6.88 -0.24 4.27
CA LEU A 121 6.64 0.54 5.48
C LEU A 121 5.38 1.40 5.31
N PRO A 122 4.29 1.10 6.03
CA PRO A 122 3.11 1.94 6.03
C PRO A 122 3.34 3.19 6.89
N VAL A 123 3.20 4.37 6.29
CA VAL A 123 3.27 5.67 6.96
C VAL A 123 1.86 6.21 7.12
N SER A 124 1.41 6.43 8.35
CA SER A 124 0.10 7.01 8.63
C SER A 124 0.20 8.53 8.68
N TRP A 125 -0.64 9.22 7.93
CA TRP A 125 -0.78 10.67 8.01
C TRP A 125 -1.12 11.13 9.43
N ALA A 126 -2.01 10.41 10.12
CA ALA A 126 -2.40 10.71 11.50
C ALA A 126 -1.24 10.63 12.49
N ALA A 127 -0.29 9.70 12.28
CA ALA A 127 0.86 9.53 13.18
C ALA A 127 1.91 10.63 13.01
N VAL A 128 2.03 11.21 11.81
CA VAL A 128 3.10 12.18 11.52
C VAL A 128 2.66 13.64 11.64
N GLN A 129 1.37 13.95 11.61
CA GLN A 129 0.90 15.34 11.61
C GLN A 129 -0.10 15.61 12.75
N PRO A 130 0.37 15.91 13.97
CA PRO A 130 -0.52 16.12 15.12
C PRO A 130 -1.36 17.40 15.04
N GLY A 131 -1.03 18.35 14.15
CA GLY A 131 -1.77 19.60 14.06
C GLY A 131 -1.80 20.19 12.65
N PRO A 132 -2.64 21.22 12.40
CA PRO A 132 -2.86 21.78 11.08
C PRO A 132 -1.67 22.60 10.55
N GLY A 133 -0.61 22.76 11.34
CA GLY A 133 0.62 23.44 10.95
C GLY A 133 1.43 22.69 9.88
N GLY A 134 2.56 23.26 9.48
CA GLY A 134 3.48 22.63 8.51
C GLY A 134 4.52 21.69 9.12
N TRP A 135 4.39 21.35 10.40
CA TRP A 135 5.33 20.49 11.11
C TRP A 135 4.88 19.03 11.07
N PHE A 136 5.85 18.13 10.84
CA PHE A 136 5.64 16.69 10.77
C PHE A 136 6.66 15.97 11.66
N GLU A 137 6.20 14.91 12.33
CA GLU A 137 7.02 14.03 13.17
C GLU A 137 7.51 12.82 12.35
N TRP A 138 8.82 12.76 12.12
CA TRP A 138 9.44 11.71 11.31
C TRP A 138 10.41 10.82 12.08
N ALA A 139 10.65 11.07 13.38
CA ALA A 139 11.70 10.41 14.15
C ALA A 139 11.54 8.87 14.18
N GLY A 140 10.32 8.37 14.42
CA GLY A 140 10.03 6.94 14.43
C GLY A 140 10.24 6.30 13.05
N TYR A 141 9.73 6.95 12.00
CA TYR A 141 9.88 6.46 10.62
C TYR A 141 11.34 6.46 10.16
N ARG A 142 12.12 7.51 10.49
CA ARG A 142 13.57 7.56 10.26
C ARG A 142 14.30 6.41 10.94
N ALA A 143 13.95 6.10 12.19
CA ALA A 143 14.54 5.00 12.92
C ALA A 143 14.24 3.64 12.24
N VAL A 144 13.01 3.41 11.78
CA VAL A 144 12.67 2.19 11.01
C VAL A 144 13.45 2.14 9.71
N THR A 145 13.50 3.22 8.92
CA THR A 145 14.25 3.25 7.67
C THR A 145 15.75 2.98 7.89
N ALA A 146 16.35 3.51 8.96
CA ALA A 146 17.72 3.21 9.32
C ALA A 146 17.92 1.71 9.62
N MET A 147 16.99 1.07 10.34
CA MET A 147 17.05 -0.37 10.59
C MET A 147 16.95 -1.20 9.31
N VAL A 148 16.12 -0.79 8.35
CA VAL A 148 15.97 -1.45 7.04
C VAL A 148 17.26 -1.31 6.22
N ARG A 149 17.82 -0.09 6.14
CA ARG A 149 19.11 0.17 5.50
C ARG A 149 20.22 -0.68 6.11
N ASP A 150 20.32 -0.72 7.43
CA ASP A 150 21.39 -1.45 8.13
C ASP A 150 21.24 -2.98 7.96
N ALA A 151 20.03 -3.47 7.67
CA ALA A 151 19.78 -4.86 7.27
C ALA A 151 20.14 -5.15 5.79
N GLY A 152 20.42 -4.12 4.99
CA GLY A 152 20.73 -4.25 3.56
C GLY A 152 19.52 -4.65 2.72
N LEU A 153 18.32 -4.17 3.10
CA LEU A 153 17.06 -4.38 2.40
C LEU A 153 16.61 -3.09 1.72
N ASP A 154 15.93 -3.22 0.60
CA ASP A 154 15.23 -2.09 -0.03
C ASP A 154 13.95 -1.74 0.74
N LEU A 155 13.51 -0.50 0.60
CA LEU A 155 12.35 0.04 1.28
C LEU A 155 11.35 0.60 0.28
N ARG A 156 10.12 0.12 0.39
CA ARG A 156 8.94 0.73 -0.21
C ARG A 156 8.16 1.44 0.88
N VAL A 157 7.68 2.64 0.61
CA VAL A 157 6.94 3.42 1.59
C VAL A 157 5.53 3.66 1.11
N SER A 158 4.53 3.24 1.90
CA SER A 158 3.12 3.53 1.60
C SER A 158 2.64 4.73 2.40
N LEU A 159 2.44 5.87 1.75
CA LEU A 159 1.92 7.10 2.36
C LEU A 159 0.39 7.02 2.43
N ARG A 160 -0.14 6.78 3.63
CA ARG A 160 -1.57 6.60 3.87
C ARG A 160 -2.24 7.88 4.35
N THR A 161 -3.17 8.38 3.54
CA THR A 161 -3.99 9.57 3.80
C THR A 161 -5.37 9.23 4.37
N ASP A 162 -5.70 7.94 4.36
CA ASP A 162 -6.94 7.34 4.85
C ASP A 162 -6.63 6.26 5.90
N GLY A 163 -7.69 5.74 6.55
CA GLY A 163 -7.62 4.58 7.44
C GLY A 163 -8.37 4.78 8.74
N ASP A 164 -8.17 3.88 9.71
CA ASP A 164 -8.94 3.86 10.98
C ASP A 164 -8.87 5.17 11.79
N ALA A 165 -7.84 5.99 11.57
CA ALA A 165 -7.70 7.29 12.20
C ALA A 165 -7.15 8.34 11.23
N LEU A 166 -7.82 9.50 11.17
CA LEU A 166 -7.30 10.73 10.56
C LEU A 166 -6.51 11.54 11.60
N PRO A 167 -5.66 12.49 11.17
CA PRO A 167 -5.09 13.45 12.11
C PRO A 167 -6.18 14.13 12.97
N GLU A 168 -5.90 14.41 14.24
CA GLU A 168 -6.90 14.94 15.19
C GLU A 168 -7.57 16.22 14.66
N TRP A 169 -6.80 17.14 14.08
CA TRP A 169 -7.32 18.38 13.51
C TRP A 169 -8.22 18.17 12.27
N VAL A 170 -8.08 17.05 11.56
CA VAL A 170 -8.96 16.64 10.46
C VAL A 170 -10.22 15.99 11.02
N ALA A 171 -10.09 15.19 12.07
CA ALA A 171 -11.23 14.62 12.78
C ALA A 171 -12.11 15.72 13.40
N ASP A 172 -11.50 16.77 13.98
CA ASP A 172 -12.22 17.95 14.48
C ASP A 172 -12.96 18.68 13.37
N ALA A 173 -12.34 18.83 12.19
CA ALA A 173 -12.99 19.43 11.02
C ALA A 173 -14.19 18.58 10.54
N ALA A 174 -14.05 17.25 10.55
CA ALA A 174 -15.13 16.33 10.22
C ALA A 174 -16.25 16.30 11.28
N ALA A 175 -15.92 16.53 12.55
CA ALA A 175 -16.93 16.70 13.59
C ALA A 175 -17.72 18.01 13.42
N ALA A 176 -17.05 19.08 12.97
CA ALA A 176 -17.69 20.37 12.68
C ALA A 176 -18.53 20.34 11.39
N ASP A 177 -18.09 19.61 10.36
CA ASP A 177 -18.82 19.38 9.13
C ASP A 177 -18.78 17.90 8.72
N PRO A 178 -19.76 17.07 9.16
CA PRO A 178 -19.77 15.63 8.88
C PRO A 178 -19.86 15.26 7.39
N ASP A 179 -20.29 16.19 6.53
CA ASP A 179 -20.37 15.95 5.08
C ASP A 179 -18.99 15.95 4.39
N VAL A 180 -17.89 16.24 5.10
CA VAL A 180 -16.55 16.02 4.54
C VAL A 180 -16.17 14.55 4.40
N LEU A 181 -16.92 13.65 5.06
CA LEU A 181 -16.71 12.20 5.00
C LEU A 181 -17.66 11.55 4.00
N PHE A 182 -17.26 10.40 3.45
CA PHE A 182 -18.17 9.58 2.64
C PHE A 182 -19.42 9.20 3.43
N THR A 183 -20.53 9.14 2.71
CA THR A 183 -21.85 8.98 3.32
C THR A 183 -22.72 8.05 2.49
N ASP A 184 -23.31 7.07 3.17
CA ASP A 184 -24.25 6.12 2.58
C ASP A 184 -25.68 6.70 2.49
N ARG A 185 -26.60 5.96 1.88
CA ARG A 185 -27.97 6.46 1.64
C ARG A 185 -28.73 6.75 2.92
N ASN A 186 -28.39 6.06 4.01
CA ASN A 186 -29.02 6.21 5.31
C ASN A 186 -28.38 7.35 6.14
N GLY A 187 -27.35 8.01 5.61
CA GLY A 187 -26.66 9.11 6.26
C GLY A 187 -25.54 8.66 7.21
N HIS A 188 -25.14 7.38 7.20
CA HIS A 188 -24.00 6.93 7.99
C HIS A 188 -22.70 7.44 7.37
N ARG A 189 -21.82 7.96 8.23
CA ARG A 189 -20.54 8.53 7.84
C ARG A 189 -19.45 7.47 7.91
N ARG A 190 -18.52 7.52 6.95
CA ARG A 190 -17.33 6.68 6.93
C ARG A 190 -16.20 7.40 7.62
N GLU A 191 -16.02 7.10 8.90
CA GLU A 191 -14.85 7.54 9.66
C GLU A 191 -13.58 7.12 8.91
N GLY A 192 -12.56 7.98 8.96
CA GLY A 192 -11.30 7.69 8.29
C GLY A 192 -11.22 8.02 6.80
N CYS A 193 -12.35 8.35 6.16
CA CYS A 193 -12.43 8.45 4.70
C CYS A 193 -13.06 9.79 4.25
N LEU A 194 -12.22 10.74 3.85
CA LEU A 194 -12.66 12.01 3.28
C LEU A 194 -13.30 11.81 1.90
N SER A 195 -14.41 12.51 1.65
CA SER A 195 -15.14 12.46 0.39
C SER A 195 -14.32 13.09 -0.74
N PHE A 196 -14.29 12.44 -1.92
CA PHE A 196 -13.61 12.96 -3.10
C PHE A 196 -14.14 14.33 -3.55
N ALA A 197 -15.40 14.63 -3.21
CA ALA A 197 -16.02 15.89 -3.58
C ALA A 197 -15.38 17.11 -2.88
N VAL A 198 -14.70 16.89 -1.75
CA VAL A 198 -14.05 17.95 -0.98
C VAL A 198 -12.56 18.11 -1.27
N ASP A 199 -11.96 17.33 -2.18
CA ASP A 199 -10.52 17.34 -2.49
C ASP A 199 -9.90 18.74 -2.60
N GLU A 200 -10.61 19.68 -3.22
CA GLU A 200 -10.14 21.03 -3.54
C GLU A 200 -10.84 22.11 -2.71
N LEU A 201 -11.71 21.73 -1.77
CA LEU A 201 -12.48 22.66 -0.94
C LEU A 201 -11.76 22.92 0.38
N PRO A 202 -11.68 24.16 0.87
CA PRO A 202 -10.92 24.52 2.08
C PRO A 202 -11.65 24.14 3.39
N VAL A 203 -12.02 22.87 3.52
CA VAL A 203 -12.86 22.34 4.63
C VAL A 203 -12.05 21.92 5.85
N LEU A 204 -10.72 21.81 5.74
CA LEU A 204 -9.84 21.37 6.82
C LEU A 204 -9.08 22.57 7.42
N VAL A 205 -9.75 23.36 8.25
CA VAL A 205 -9.17 24.56 8.90
C VAL A 205 -8.58 25.54 7.86
N GLY A 206 -9.35 25.78 6.79
CA GLY A 206 -8.96 26.69 5.70
C GLY A 206 -8.05 26.07 4.64
N LYS A 207 -7.72 24.77 4.75
CA LYS A 207 -6.99 24.00 3.73
C LYS A 207 -7.89 22.96 3.08
N SER A 208 -7.59 22.63 1.84
CA SER A 208 -8.18 21.48 1.17
C SER A 208 -7.46 20.18 1.52
N PRO A 209 -8.15 19.02 1.46
CA PRO A 209 -7.52 17.71 1.56
C PRO A 209 -6.32 17.55 0.62
N LEU A 210 -6.44 17.99 -0.65
CA LEU A 210 -5.37 17.87 -1.62
C LEU A 210 -4.12 18.69 -1.24
N GLU A 211 -4.30 19.92 -0.73
CA GLU A 211 -3.20 20.72 -0.20
C GLU A 211 -2.52 20.04 1.01
N ALA A 212 -3.32 19.40 1.87
CA ALA A 212 -2.80 18.69 3.04
C ALA A 212 -2.02 17.43 2.64
N TYR A 213 -2.53 16.65 1.68
CA TYR A 213 -1.84 15.48 1.11
C TYR A 213 -0.53 15.90 0.43
N GLU A 214 -0.55 16.96 -0.38
CA GLU A 214 0.67 17.45 -1.05
C GLU A 214 1.72 17.95 -0.06
N ALA A 215 1.30 18.60 1.03
CA ALA A 215 2.21 19.01 2.12
C ALA A 215 2.82 17.78 2.83
N PHE A 216 2.03 16.74 3.08
CA PHE A 216 2.51 15.48 3.65
C PHE A 216 3.52 14.80 2.72
N PHE A 217 3.22 14.69 1.43
CA PHE A 217 4.13 14.11 0.43
C PHE A 217 5.44 14.89 0.32
N ARG A 218 5.37 16.23 0.27
CA ARG A 218 6.57 17.09 0.23
C ARG A 218 7.41 16.94 1.49
N SER A 219 6.77 16.94 2.66
CA SER A 219 7.50 16.79 3.92
C SER A 219 8.25 15.45 3.99
N PHE A 220 7.62 14.36 3.54
CA PHE A 220 8.30 13.07 3.41
C PHE A 220 9.47 13.14 2.43
N ALA A 221 9.26 13.70 1.24
CA ALA A 221 10.29 13.84 0.21
C ALA A 221 11.50 14.66 0.70
N ASP A 222 11.26 15.73 1.46
CA ASP A 222 12.32 16.61 1.99
C ASP A 222 13.07 15.97 3.16
N GLU A 223 12.35 15.30 4.05
CA GLU A 223 12.93 14.56 5.15
C GLU A 223 13.82 13.44 4.59
N PHE A 224 13.27 12.51 3.82
CA PHE A 224 13.99 11.30 3.41
C PHE A 224 14.87 11.46 2.17
N LYS A 225 15.15 12.68 1.71
CA LYS A 225 15.87 12.97 0.45
C LYS A 225 17.22 12.26 0.30
N ASP A 226 17.92 12.00 1.40
CA ASP A 226 19.21 11.30 1.44
C ASP A 226 19.09 9.79 1.23
N LEU A 227 17.87 9.24 1.35
CA LEU A 227 17.55 7.82 1.26
C LEU A 227 16.75 7.48 -0.01
N LEU A 228 16.19 8.47 -0.70
CA LEU A 228 15.48 8.29 -1.97
C LEU A 228 16.44 7.83 -3.08
N GLY A 229 16.08 6.74 -3.76
CA GLY A 229 16.89 6.09 -4.80
C GLY A 229 18.08 5.29 -4.28
N SER A 230 18.27 5.22 -2.97
CA SER A 230 19.20 4.30 -2.32
C SER A 230 18.42 3.23 -1.56
N THR A 231 18.06 3.50 -0.31
CA THR A 231 17.23 2.58 0.48
C THR A 231 15.76 2.65 0.05
N ILE A 232 15.21 3.84 -0.17
CA ILE A 232 13.81 3.99 -0.58
C ILE A 232 13.73 3.97 -2.10
N THR A 233 13.12 2.93 -2.66
CA THR A 233 13.06 2.72 -4.12
C THR A 233 11.69 3.05 -4.72
N ASP A 234 10.63 2.95 -3.92
CA ASP A 234 9.24 3.18 -4.37
C ASP A 234 8.40 3.83 -3.27
N VAL A 235 7.51 4.73 -3.68
CA VAL A 235 6.51 5.39 -2.84
C VAL A 235 5.13 5.04 -3.35
N THR A 236 4.38 4.30 -2.56
CA THR A 236 2.97 4.00 -2.81
C THR A 236 2.09 5.09 -2.22
N VAL A 237 1.21 5.67 -3.03
CA VAL A 237 0.29 6.75 -2.64
C VAL A 237 -1.11 6.19 -2.44
N SER A 238 -1.71 6.45 -1.28
CA SER A 238 -3.12 6.14 -1.02
C SER A 238 -4.06 6.95 -1.93
N LEU A 239 -5.08 6.29 -2.49
CA LEU A 239 -6.10 6.91 -3.36
C LEU A 239 -7.54 6.76 -2.84
N GLY A 240 -7.71 6.37 -1.57
CA GLY A 240 -9.01 6.06 -1.00
C GLY A 240 -8.90 5.02 0.10
N PRO A 241 -10.03 4.49 0.61
CA PRO A 241 -10.10 3.54 1.71
C PRO A 241 -9.19 2.31 1.49
N ASN A 242 -8.50 1.90 2.56
CA ASN A 242 -7.43 0.89 2.55
C ASN A 242 -6.22 1.27 1.67
N GLY A 243 -6.08 2.56 1.34
CA GLY A 243 -5.12 3.07 0.37
C GLY A 243 -5.39 2.69 -1.09
N GLU A 244 -6.59 2.19 -1.41
CA GLU A 244 -6.97 1.72 -2.74
C GLU A 244 -7.82 2.75 -3.48
N LEU A 245 -7.72 2.79 -4.81
CA LEU A 245 -8.60 3.60 -5.66
C LEU A 245 -10.00 2.97 -5.73
N ARG A 246 -10.86 3.30 -4.76
CA ARG A 246 -12.27 2.90 -4.71
C ARG A 246 -13.07 3.76 -3.73
N TYR A 247 -14.39 3.62 -3.78
CA TYR A 247 -15.28 4.04 -2.69
C TYR A 247 -15.34 2.99 -1.56
N PRO A 248 -15.65 3.40 -0.31
CA PRO A 248 -15.84 2.48 0.82
C PRO A 248 -17.21 1.77 0.76
N SER A 249 -17.46 0.99 -0.30
CA SER A 249 -18.79 0.43 -0.59
C SER A 249 -19.21 -0.76 0.28
N TYR A 250 -18.34 -1.27 1.16
CA TYR A 250 -18.58 -2.40 2.07
C TYR A 250 -19.08 -1.92 3.44
N PRO A 251 -19.72 -2.76 4.28
CA PRO A 251 -20.25 -2.34 5.58
C PRO A 251 -19.24 -1.61 6.48
N PRO A 252 -19.67 -0.64 7.30
CA PRO A 252 -18.83 -0.07 8.34
C PRO A 252 -18.24 -1.15 9.25
N GLY A 253 -16.96 -0.99 9.63
CA GLY A 253 -16.24 -1.96 10.46
C GLY A 253 -15.72 -3.21 9.74
N SER A 254 -16.06 -3.40 8.46
CA SER A 254 -15.33 -4.32 7.57
C SER A 254 -14.28 -3.53 6.79
N ASN A 255 -13.24 -4.20 6.29
CA ASN A 255 -12.29 -3.66 5.31
C ASN A 255 -12.60 -4.15 3.87
N GLY A 256 -13.68 -4.92 3.69
CA GLY A 256 -14.03 -5.57 2.42
C GLY A 256 -13.20 -6.82 2.08
N ALA A 257 -12.22 -7.19 2.91
CA ALA A 257 -11.36 -8.36 2.72
C ALA A 257 -11.85 -9.60 3.50
N ASP A 258 -12.77 -9.46 4.46
CA ASP A 258 -13.20 -10.54 5.37
C ASP A 258 -14.21 -11.54 4.76
N GLY A 259 -14.20 -11.72 3.44
CA GLY A 259 -15.15 -12.61 2.74
C GLY A 259 -16.57 -12.04 2.63
N TYR A 260 -16.69 -10.72 2.66
CA TYR A 260 -17.93 -10.02 2.34
C TYR A 260 -18.31 -10.24 0.86
N SER A 261 -19.51 -10.75 0.62
CA SER A 261 -19.98 -11.16 -0.71
C SER A 261 -21.12 -10.30 -1.28
N GLY A 262 -21.54 -9.27 -0.54
CA GLY A 262 -22.61 -8.37 -0.97
C GLY A 262 -22.15 -7.42 -2.08
N VAL A 263 -23.11 -6.84 -2.80
CA VAL A 263 -22.82 -5.84 -3.85
C VAL A 263 -22.16 -4.58 -3.29
N GLY A 264 -22.47 -4.22 -2.05
CA GLY A 264 -22.06 -2.93 -1.49
C GLY A 264 -23.08 -1.84 -1.75
N GLU A 265 -22.84 -0.67 -1.18
CA GLU A 265 -23.72 0.50 -1.28
C GLU A 265 -22.96 1.71 -1.83
N PHE A 266 -23.62 2.51 -2.67
CA PHE A 266 -23.05 3.75 -3.21
C PHE A 266 -22.78 4.76 -2.08
N GLN A 267 -21.59 5.37 -2.09
CA GLN A 267 -21.10 6.25 -1.02
C GLN A 267 -21.11 7.72 -1.46
N CYS A 268 -22.22 8.19 -2.04
CA CYS A 268 -22.31 9.48 -2.73
C CYS A 268 -23.33 10.45 -2.12
N TYR A 269 -23.75 10.24 -0.87
CA TYR A 269 -24.89 10.96 -0.28
C TYR A 269 -24.50 12.12 0.64
N ASP A 270 -23.22 12.47 0.71
CA ASP A 270 -22.77 13.70 1.38
C ASP A 270 -23.19 14.94 0.57
N LYS A 271 -23.38 16.07 1.24
CA LYS A 271 -23.89 17.28 0.59
C LYS A 271 -23.01 17.78 -0.56
N TYR A 272 -21.69 17.56 -0.51
CA TYR A 272 -20.77 18.04 -1.53
C TYR A 272 -20.87 17.19 -2.80
N THR A 273 -20.90 15.87 -2.64
CA THR A 273 -21.08 14.91 -3.73
C THR A 273 -22.46 15.08 -4.38
N LEU A 274 -23.52 15.23 -3.60
CA LEU A 274 -24.87 15.50 -4.14
C LEU A 274 -24.93 16.82 -4.92
N ALA A 275 -24.22 17.85 -4.48
CA ALA A 275 -24.13 19.11 -5.22
C ALA A 275 -23.39 18.95 -6.57
N ARG A 276 -22.34 18.10 -6.62
CA ARG A 276 -21.65 17.76 -7.87
C ARG A 276 -22.54 16.96 -8.80
N LEU A 277 -23.25 15.95 -8.29
CA LEU A 277 -24.22 15.16 -9.06
C LEU A 277 -25.30 16.04 -9.67
N LYS A 278 -25.87 16.96 -8.88
CA LYS A 278 -26.88 17.91 -9.36
C LYS A 278 -26.35 18.77 -10.52
N ARG A 279 -25.14 19.32 -10.38
CA ARG A 279 -24.51 20.12 -11.43
C ARG A 279 -24.26 19.29 -12.70
N HIS A 280 -23.80 18.04 -12.54
CA HIS A 280 -23.59 17.12 -13.67
C HIS A 280 -24.91 16.82 -14.40
N ALA A 281 -26.00 16.59 -13.66
CA ALA A 281 -27.33 16.35 -14.21
C ALA A 281 -27.87 17.56 -14.99
N GLU A 282 -27.69 18.78 -14.46
CA GLU A 282 -28.04 20.03 -15.14
C GLU A 282 -27.24 20.21 -16.44
N ALA A 283 -25.93 19.97 -16.41
CA ALA A 283 -25.05 20.06 -17.58
C ALA A 283 -25.38 19.03 -18.66
N SER A 284 -25.82 17.84 -18.26
CA SER A 284 -26.24 16.76 -19.17
C SER A 284 -27.68 16.92 -19.70
N GLY A 285 -28.37 18.02 -19.38
CA GLY A 285 -29.73 18.30 -19.83
C GLY A 285 -30.79 17.43 -19.15
N GLN A 286 -30.46 16.79 -18.04
CA GLN A 286 -31.30 15.85 -17.30
C GLN A 286 -31.40 16.25 -15.81
N PRO A 287 -31.89 17.46 -15.48
CA PRO A 287 -31.81 18.01 -14.12
C PRO A 287 -32.50 17.15 -13.05
N LEU A 288 -33.51 16.35 -13.43
CA LEU A 288 -34.21 15.45 -12.51
C LEU A 288 -33.36 14.26 -12.07
N TRP A 289 -32.31 13.90 -12.81
CA TRP A 289 -31.44 12.76 -12.50
C TRP A 289 -30.45 13.07 -11.38
N GLY A 290 -30.23 14.34 -11.05
CA GLY A 290 -29.28 14.76 -10.02
C GLY A 290 -29.92 15.20 -8.71
N LEU A 291 -31.18 14.84 -8.46
CA LEU A 291 -31.88 15.20 -7.22
C LEU A 291 -31.39 14.38 -6.01
N SER A 292 -30.90 13.17 -6.24
CA SER A 292 -30.28 12.28 -5.25
C SER A 292 -29.55 11.14 -5.97
N GLY A 293 -28.83 10.28 -5.23
CA GLY A 293 -28.35 8.99 -5.74
C GLY A 293 -29.50 8.02 -6.07
N PRO A 294 -29.20 6.86 -6.69
CA PRO A 294 -30.20 5.87 -7.07
C PRO A 294 -31.08 5.41 -5.90
N HIS A 295 -32.38 5.68 -6.02
CA HIS A 295 -33.39 5.30 -5.02
C HIS A 295 -33.62 3.79 -4.93
N ASP A 296 -33.18 3.04 -5.93
CA ASP A 296 -33.25 1.58 -6.04
C ASP A 296 -31.87 0.93 -5.94
N GLY A 297 -30.83 1.70 -5.58
CA GLY A 297 -29.46 1.21 -5.36
C GLY A 297 -29.40 0.08 -4.32
N PRO A 298 -28.38 -0.78 -4.41
CA PRO A 298 -28.21 -1.93 -3.52
C PRO A 298 -28.03 -1.49 -2.06
N ARG A 299 -28.42 -2.37 -1.14
CA ARG A 299 -27.90 -2.38 0.23
C ARG A 299 -26.62 -3.18 0.29
N TYR A 300 -25.83 -2.97 1.34
CA TYR A 300 -24.56 -3.68 1.52
C TYR A 300 -24.67 -5.19 1.27
N ASP A 301 -25.53 -5.91 1.98
CA ASP A 301 -25.61 -7.37 1.96
C ASP A 301 -26.42 -7.97 0.80
N GLU A 302 -27.00 -7.14 -0.06
CA GLU A 302 -27.80 -7.63 -1.19
C GLU A 302 -26.93 -8.33 -2.25
N SER A 303 -27.51 -9.37 -2.88
CA SER A 303 -26.94 -9.97 -4.08
C SER A 303 -27.31 -9.15 -5.32
N PRO A 304 -26.59 -9.31 -6.44
CA PRO A 304 -26.96 -8.66 -7.70
C PRO A 304 -28.40 -8.95 -8.11
N GLU A 305 -28.89 -10.17 -7.89
CA GLU A 305 -30.23 -10.62 -8.28
C GLU A 305 -31.34 -10.02 -7.38
N SER A 306 -31.04 -9.78 -6.11
CA SER A 306 -32.00 -9.18 -5.16
C SER A 306 -32.02 -7.65 -5.24
N SER A 307 -30.93 -7.03 -5.68
CA SER A 307 -30.82 -5.57 -5.82
C SER A 307 -31.69 -5.06 -6.97
N ALA A 308 -32.62 -4.14 -6.69
CA ALA A 308 -33.50 -3.59 -7.72
C ALA A 308 -32.74 -2.85 -8.83
N PHE A 309 -31.63 -2.17 -8.48
CA PHE A 309 -30.78 -1.49 -9.44
C PHE A 309 -29.99 -2.45 -10.33
N PHE A 310 -29.41 -3.53 -9.77
CA PHE A 310 -28.49 -4.44 -10.48
C PHE A 310 -29.11 -5.73 -11.05
N ARG A 311 -30.33 -6.10 -10.64
CA ARG A 311 -30.97 -7.35 -11.03
C ARG A 311 -31.06 -7.55 -12.54
N GLU A 312 -31.02 -8.81 -12.95
CA GLU A 312 -31.29 -9.22 -14.31
C GLU A 312 -32.44 -10.24 -14.39
N PRO A 313 -33.41 -10.06 -15.30
CA PRO A 313 -33.61 -8.91 -16.19
C PRO A 313 -34.25 -7.70 -15.48
N GLY A 314 -34.09 -6.49 -16.06
CA GLY A 314 -34.89 -5.32 -15.69
C GLY A 314 -34.33 -4.40 -14.60
N GLY A 315 -33.07 -4.55 -14.22
CA GLY A 315 -32.38 -3.61 -13.33
C GLY A 315 -32.10 -2.25 -13.99
N SER A 316 -32.23 -1.18 -13.22
CA SER A 316 -32.04 0.20 -13.68
C SER A 316 -30.63 0.52 -14.17
N TRP A 317 -29.63 -0.29 -13.80
CA TRP A 317 -28.24 -0.08 -14.21
C TRP A 317 -28.00 -0.11 -15.73
N LYS A 318 -28.86 -0.82 -16.49
CA LYS A 318 -28.83 -0.84 -17.97
C LYS A 318 -29.70 0.25 -18.63
N SER A 319 -30.36 1.09 -17.85
CA SER A 319 -31.15 2.21 -18.36
C SER A 319 -30.27 3.42 -18.68
N ALA A 320 -30.81 4.41 -19.40
CA ALA A 320 -30.11 5.67 -19.64
C ALA A 320 -29.73 6.41 -18.34
N TYR A 321 -30.57 6.32 -17.31
CA TYR A 321 -30.26 6.87 -15.98
C TYR A 321 -29.13 6.08 -15.30
N GLY A 322 -29.16 4.75 -15.38
CA GLY A 322 -28.13 3.89 -14.81
C GLY A 322 -26.76 4.16 -15.41
N GLU A 323 -26.68 4.24 -16.74
CA GLU A 323 -25.45 4.60 -17.46
C GLU A 323 -24.96 5.99 -17.06
N PHE A 324 -25.84 7.00 -17.03
CA PHE A 324 -25.51 8.35 -16.57
C PHE A 324 -24.90 8.35 -15.16
N PHE A 325 -25.55 7.68 -14.20
CA PHE A 325 -25.11 7.69 -12.82
C PHE A 325 -23.80 6.93 -12.63
N LEU A 326 -23.68 5.73 -13.20
CA LEU A 326 -22.48 4.90 -13.06
C LEU A 326 -21.26 5.52 -13.74
N SER A 327 -21.44 6.09 -14.93
CA SER A 327 -20.37 6.82 -15.62
C SER A 327 -19.94 8.07 -14.85
N TRP A 328 -20.87 8.84 -14.26
CA TRP A 328 -20.53 9.97 -13.40
C TRP A 328 -19.79 9.52 -12.13
N TYR A 329 -20.29 8.50 -11.43
CA TYR A 329 -19.73 8.01 -10.18
C TYR A 329 -18.30 7.47 -10.34
N ALA A 330 -18.04 6.71 -11.42
CA ALA A 330 -16.70 6.27 -11.80
C ALA A 330 -15.81 7.44 -12.25
N GLY A 331 -16.39 8.42 -12.97
CA GLY A 331 -15.70 9.64 -13.37
C GLY A 331 -15.18 10.46 -12.18
N GLU A 332 -15.95 10.60 -11.10
CA GLU A 332 -15.49 11.30 -9.88
C GLU A 332 -14.31 10.56 -9.21
N LEU A 333 -14.32 9.22 -9.18
CA LEU A 333 -13.21 8.41 -8.65
C LEU A 333 -11.95 8.59 -9.50
N LEU A 334 -12.06 8.53 -10.83
CA LEU A 334 -10.94 8.76 -11.74
C LEU A 334 -10.38 10.19 -11.60
N ALA A 335 -11.26 11.19 -11.48
CA ALA A 335 -10.83 12.57 -11.29
C ALA A 335 -10.11 12.77 -9.95
N HIS A 336 -10.54 12.10 -8.88
CA HIS A 336 -9.83 12.06 -7.60
C HIS A 336 -8.44 11.46 -7.75
N GLY A 337 -8.34 10.26 -8.34
CA GLY A 337 -7.07 9.58 -8.58
C GLY A 337 -6.10 10.46 -9.37
N ASP A 338 -6.58 11.14 -10.42
CA ASP A 338 -5.77 12.03 -11.25
C ASP A 338 -5.22 13.21 -10.46
N ARG A 339 -6.05 13.87 -9.62
CA ARG A 339 -5.62 14.98 -8.76
C ARG A 339 -4.56 14.56 -7.73
N VAL A 340 -4.78 13.44 -7.04
CA VAL A 340 -3.87 12.96 -5.99
C VAL A 340 -2.54 12.48 -6.59
N LEU A 341 -2.58 11.73 -7.70
CA LEU A 341 -1.37 11.33 -8.41
C LEU A 341 -0.61 12.54 -8.98
N ALA A 342 -1.30 13.56 -9.47
CA ALA A 342 -0.66 14.80 -9.89
C ALA A 342 0.04 15.52 -8.72
N ALA A 343 -0.57 15.55 -7.53
CA ALA A 343 0.05 16.10 -6.32
C ALA A 343 1.29 15.32 -5.89
N ALA A 344 1.22 13.98 -5.92
CA ALA A 344 2.38 13.13 -5.67
C ALA A 344 3.49 13.36 -6.71
N ALA A 345 3.15 13.41 -8.00
CA ALA A 345 4.11 13.67 -9.07
C ALA A 345 4.82 15.03 -8.90
N ARG A 346 4.12 16.06 -8.41
CA ARG A 346 4.75 17.34 -8.04
C ARG A 346 5.69 17.23 -6.84
N ALA A 347 5.34 16.46 -5.82
CA ALA A 347 6.15 16.29 -4.62
C ALA A 347 7.43 15.47 -4.88
N PHE A 348 7.32 14.41 -5.69
CA PHE A 348 8.39 13.47 -6.00
C PHE A 348 9.10 13.73 -7.35
N GLY A 349 8.64 14.72 -8.12
CA GLY A 349 9.22 15.07 -9.41
C GLY A 349 10.73 15.31 -9.33
N GLY A 350 11.47 14.67 -10.25
CA GLY A 350 12.93 14.72 -10.33
C GLY A 350 13.67 13.93 -9.24
N LYS A 351 12.96 13.25 -8.33
CA LYS A 351 13.57 12.38 -7.32
C LYS A 351 13.69 10.95 -7.88
N PRO A 352 14.75 10.21 -7.52
CA PRO A 352 15.02 8.88 -8.05
C PRO A 352 14.17 7.80 -7.35
N VAL A 353 12.84 7.94 -7.38
CA VAL A 353 11.90 6.96 -6.81
C VAL A 353 10.76 6.67 -7.77
N GLU A 354 10.29 5.42 -7.75
CA GLU A 354 9.08 5.05 -8.45
C GLU A 354 7.85 5.49 -7.64
N LEU A 355 6.77 5.87 -8.35
CA LEU A 355 5.46 6.08 -7.76
C LEU A 355 4.58 4.88 -8.07
N SER A 356 3.81 4.45 -7.09
CA SER A 356 2.83 3.39 -7.24
C SER A 356 1.53 3.72 -6.52
N ALA A 357 0.44 3.07 -6.90
CA ALA A 357 -0.83 3.17 -6.19
C ALA A 357 -1.64 1.88 -6.35
N ARG A 358 -2.59 1.67 -5.44
CA ARG A 358 -3.32 0.41 -5.32
C ARG A 358 -4.66 0.44 -6.03
N VAL A 359 -4.99 -0.67 -6.68
CA VAL A 359 -6.29 -0.95 -7.29
C VAL A 359 -6.82 -2.25 -6.67
N PRO A 360 -8.07 -2.26 -6.18
CA PRO A 360 -8.62 -3.43 -5.48
C PRO A 360 -8.91 -4.57 -6.47
N LEU A 361 -8.58 -5.81 -6.08
CA LEU A 361 -9.12 -7.01 -6.73
C LEU A 361 -10.41 -7.43 -6.00
N LEU A 362 -11.52 -6.84 -6.42
CA LEU A 362 -12.82 -7.12 -5.80
C LEU A 362 -13.28 -8.53 -6.19
N ARG A 363 -13.42 -9.43 -5.20
CA ARG A 363 -13.92 -10.81 -5.36
C ARG A 363 -15.44 -10.88 -5.58
N GLY A 364 -16.02 -9.88 -6.23
CA GLY A 364 -17.45 -9.71 -6.39
C GLY A 364 -17.90 -9.71 -7.85
N SER A 365 -19.21 -9.60 -8.04
CA SER A 365 -19.80 -9.41 -9.37
C SER A 365 -19.42 -8.04 -9.96
N ARG A 366 -19.71 -7.84 -11.25
CA ARG A 366 -19.63 -6.51 -11.89
C ARG A 366 -20.39 -5.42 -11.14
N ALA A 367 -21.43 -5.80 -10.37
CA ALA A 367 -22.17 -4.87 -9.53
C ALA A 367 -21.33 -4.37 -8.34
N ALA A 368 -20.52 -5.24 -7.72
CA ALA A 368 -19.60 -4.85 -6.66
C ALA A 368 -18.49 -3.92 -7.17
N GLU A 369 -17.95 -4.20 -8.37
CA GLU A 369 -17.02 -3.28 -9.05
C GLU A 369 -17.67 -1.91 -9.29
N ALA A 370 -18.92 -1.89 -9.77
CA ALA A 370 -19.66 -0.65 -9.99
C ALA A 370 -19.94 0.13 -8.69
N ALA A 371 -20.34 -0.54 -7.61
CA ALA A 371 -20.56 0.09 -6.30
C ALA A 371 -19.27 0.68 -5.70
N ALA A 372 -18.12 0.05 -5.97
CA ALA A 372 -16.79 0.54 -5.62
C ALA A 372 -16.27 1.66 -6.54
N GLY A 373 -17.01 2.02 -7.61
CA GLY A 373 -16.66 3.09 -8.54
C GLY A 373 -15.85 2.65 -9.77
N LEU A 374 -15.67 1.34 -9.99
CA LEU A 374 -14.89 0.78 -11.10
C LEU A 374 -15.79 0.39 -12.30
N HIS A 375 -16.86 1.15 -12.51
CA HIS A 375 -17.67 1.04 -13.73
C HIS A 375 -16.84 1.52 -14.94
N GLY A 376 -17.00 0.88 -16.11
CA GLY A 376 -16.13 1.09 -17.28
C GLY A 376 -14.83 0.27 -17.27
N GLY A 377 -14.53 -0.41 -16.15
CA GLY A 377 -13.39 -1.33 -16.04
C GLY A 377 -12.04 -0.65 -15.77
N TYR A 378 -10.95 -1.38 -16.00
CA TYR A 378 -9.61 -0.98 -15.58
C TYR A 378 -8.80 -0.20 -16.64
N GLY A 379 -9.31 -0.06 -17.88
CA GLY A 379 -8.67 0.69 -18.96
C GLY A 379 -8.40 2.15 -18.59
N PRO A 380 -9.46 2.94 -18.27
CA PRO A 380 -9.29 4.33 -17.84
C PRO A 380 -8.41 4.51 -16.59
N VAL A 381 -8.44 3.53 -15.68
CA VAL A 381 -7.56 3.50 -14.49
C VAL A 381 -6.10 3.35 -14.92
N ALA A 382 -5.80 2.35 -15.75
CA ALA A 382 -4.44 2.12 -16.24
C ALA A 382 -3.92 3.31 -17.07
N GLU A 383 -4.77 3.92 -17.90
CA GLU A 383 -4.45 5.14 -18.65
C GLU A 383 -4.09 6.30 -17.71
N MET A 384 -4.90 6.55 -16.68
CA MET A 384 -4.62 7.59 -15.67
C MET A 384 -3.28 7.33 -14.97
N PHE A 385 -3.00 6.09 -14.56
CA PHE A 385 -1.74 5.75 -13.90
C PHE A 385 -0.54 5.95 -14.84
N ALA A 386 -0.66 5.51 -16.10
CA ALA A 386 0.38 5.69 -17.11
C ALA A 386 0.70 7.17 -17.38
N ARG A 387 -0.32 8.04 -17.44
CA ARG A 387 -0.14 9.50 -17.59
C ARG A 387 0.73 10.12 -16.50
N HIS A 388 0.65 9.60 -15.27
CA HIS A 388 1.47 10.06 -14.13
C HIS A 388 2.75 9.24 -13.93
N GLY A 389 3.06 8.28 -14.81
CA GLY A 389 4.21 7.38 -14.66
C GLY A 389 4.11 6.44 -13.44
N CYS A 390 2.90 6.25 -12.93
CA CYS A 390 2.60 5.51 -11.71
C CYS A 390 2.41 4.02 -12.00
N THR A 391 2.99 3.15 -11.17
CA THR A 391 2.84 1.70 -11.23
C THR A 391 1.52 1.27 -10.59
N VAL A 392 0.74 0.43 -11.28
CA VAL A 392 -0.49 -0.17 -10.77
C VAL A 392 -0.14 -1.34 -9.85
N ILE A 393 -0.58 -1.30 -8.59
CA ILE A 393 -0.51 -2.44 -7.67
C ILE A 393 -1.89 -3.11 -7.61
N ALA A 394 -1.98 -4.34 -8.10
CA ALA A 394 -3.18 -5.17 -7.93
C ALA A 394 -3.20 -5.76 -6.51
N CYS A 395 -4.14 -5.32 -5.68
CA CYS A 395 -4.20 -5.66 -4.27
C CYS A 395 -5.15 -6.81 -3.94
N GLY A 396 -4.73 -7.66 -3.00
CA GLY A 396 -5.55 -8.77 -2.52
C GLY A 396 -5.34 -10.08 -3.29
N VAL A 397 -4.21 -10.26 -3.97
CA VAL A 397 -3.88 -11.50 -4.69
C VAL A 397 -3.73 -12.64 -3.67
N GLU A 398 -4.51 -13.69 -3.80
CA GLU A 398 -4.38 -14.86 -2.93
C GLU A 398 -3.38 -15.88 -3.48
N ALA A 399 -2.87 -16.74 -2.60
CA ALA A 399 -2.03 -17.88 -2.96
C ALA A 399 -2.80 -18.97 -3.75
N ARG A 400 -4.12 -18.86 -3.83
CA ARG A 400 -4.97 -19.60 -4.75
C ARG A 400 -6.06 -18.67 -5.22
N LEU A 401 -5.94 -18.16 -6.45
CA LEU A 401 -7.00 -17.36 -7.03
C LEU A 401 -8.17 -18.27 -7.40
N ASP A 402 -9.38 -17.80 -7.13
CA ASP A 402 -10.58 -18.38 -7.72
C ASP A 402 -10.83 -17.77 -9.11
N ALA A 403 -11.67 -18.43 -9.92
CA ALA A 403 -11.93 -17.99 -11.29
C ALA A 403 -12.37 -16.51 -11.40
N PRO A 404 -13.21 -15.97 -10.49
CA PRO A 404 -13.54 -14.53 -10.51
C PRO A 404 -12.32 -13.62 -10.28
N ALA A 405 -11.47 -13.90 -9.29
CA ALA A 405 -10.29 -13.09 -9.04
C ALA A 405 -9.25 -13.21 -10.17
N GLU A 406 -9.13 -14.38 -10.80
CA GLU A 406 -8.31 -14.56 -12.01
C GLU A 406 -8.80 -13.70 -13.18
N GLU A 407 -10.11 -13.64 -13.41
CA GLU A 407 -10.69 -12.80 -14.47
C GLU A 407 -10.42 -11.31 -14.23
N VAL A 408 -10.63 -10.83 -12.99
CA VAL A 408 -10.35 -9.43 -12.61
C VAL A 408 -8.86 -9.12 -12.82
N LEU A 409 -7.97 -9.98 -12.33
CA LEU A 409 -6.53 -9.80 -12.49
C LEU A 409 -6.12 -9.81 -13.97
N ALA A 410 -6.72 -10.67 -14.80
CA ALA A 410 -6.48 -10.69 -16.24
C ALA A 410 -6.92 -9.38 -16.92
N ARG A 411 -8.06 -8.80 -16.51
CA ARG A 411 -8.51 -7.48 -16.99
C ARG A 411 -7.56 -6.36 -16.58
N VAL A 412 -7.06 -6.37 -15.34
CA VAL A 412 -6.05 -5.40 -14.86
C VAL A 412 -4.75 -5.55 -15.67
N LYS A 413 -4.25 -6.77 -15.85
CA LYS A 413 -3.06 -7.08 -16.67
C LYS A 413 -3.23 -6.59 -18.11
N GLY A 414 -4.40 -6.84 -18.72
CA GLY A 414 -4.73 -6.41 -20.07
C GLY A 414 -4.75 -4.89 -20.22
N ALA A 415 -5.42 -4.19 -19.31
CA ALA A 415 -5.47 -2.73 -19.30
C ALA A 415 -4.08 -2.10 -19.12
N CYS A 416 -3.25 -2.66 -18.23
CA CYS A 416 -1.87 -2.20 -18.06
C CYS A 416 -1.04 -2.39 -19.34
N ALA A 417 -1.21 -3.53 -20.02
CA ALA A 417 -0.52 -3.81 -21.28
C ALA A 417 -0.95 -2.85 -22.40
N GLU A 418 -2.24 -2.57 -22.51
CA GLU A 418 -2.83 -1.69 -23.52
C GLU A 418 -2.33 -0.25 -23.38
N HIS A 419 -2.28 0.27 -22.16
CA HIS A 419 -1.91 1.67 -21.87
C HIS A 419 -0.44 1.85 -21.49
N GLY A 420 0.37 0.78 -21.48
CA GLY A 420 1.79 0.83 -21.11
C GLY A 420 2.04 1.14 -19.62
N ALA A 421 1.07 0.85 -18.75
CA ALA A 421 1.25 1.00 -17.31
C ALA A 421 2.08 -0.16 -16.74
N ARG A 422 2.95 0.14 -15.77
CA ARG A 422 3.69 -0.89 -15.02
C ARG A 422 2.75 -1.60 -14.05
N LEU A 423 2.98 -2.90 -13.85
CA LEU A 423 2.19 -3.72 -12.94
C LEU A 423 3.07 -4.25 -11.79
N ALA A 424 2.52 -4.19 -10.59
CA ALA A 424 2.96 -4.89 -9.38
C ALA A 424 1.74 -5.57 -8.73
N ALA A 425 2.01 -6.45 -7.77
CA ALA A 425 0.96 -7.19 -7.07
C ALA A 425 1.21 -7.20 -5.56
N GLU A 426 0.13 -7.31 -4.79
CA GLU A 426 0.16 -7.40 -3.34
C GLU A 426 -0.75 -8.52 -2.88
N SER A 427 -0.29 -9.32 -1.91
CA SER A 427 -1.09 -10.43 -1.39
C SER A 427 -2.27 -9.92 -0.56
N ALA A 428 -3.32 -10.74 -0.45
CA ALA A 428 -4.31 -10.54 0.60
C ALA A 428 -3.65 -10.64 1.99
N PRO A 429 -4.16 -9.94 3.02
CA PRO A 429 -3.69 -10.10 4.39
C PRO A 429 -3.81 -11.55 4.86
N LEU A 430 -2.82 -12.03 5.63
CA LEU A 430 -2.80 -13.41 6.11
C LEU A 430 -4.07 -13.82 6.90
N ALA A 431 -4.68 -12.88 7.63
CA ALA A 431 -5.94 -13.11 8.35
C ALA A 431 -7.15 -13.38 7.43
N ALA A 432 -7.12 -12.85 6.21
CA ALA A 432 -8.16 -13.06 5.19
C ALA A 432 -7.90 -14.30 4.33
N ALA A 433 -6.66 -14.81 4.30
CA ALA A 433 -6.28 -15.98 3.51
C ALA A 433 -6.89 -17.27 4.09
N ARG A 434 -8.06 -17.67 3.57
CA ARG A 434 -8.72 -18.95 3.92
C ARG A 434 -7.97 -20.13 3.29
N GLY A 435 -6.97 -20.64 4.01
CA GLY A 435 -6.43 -21.97 3.79
C GLY A 435 -5.35 -22.07 2.71
N GLY A 436 -4.18 -22.54 3.14
CA GLY A 436 -3.17 -23.17 2.28
C GLY A 436 -2.37 -22.21 1.41
N ALA A 437 -1.18 -21.81 1.88
CA ALA A 437 -0.12 -21.29 1.02
C ALA A 437 0.55 -22.43 0.21
N GLY A 438 -0.28 -23.20 -0.51
CA GLY A 438 0.15 -24.24 -1.44
C GLY A 438 -0.25 -23.83 -2.86
N SER A 439 0.77 -23.65 -3.73
CA SER A 439 0.72 -23.23 -5.14
C SER A 439 0.66 -21.72 -5.44
N ALA A 440 1.50 -20.91 -4.79
CA ALA A 440 1.56 -19.46 -5.01
C ALA A 440 2.36 -18.98 -6.27
N GLY A 441 2.94 -19.90 -7.05
CA GLY A 441 3.89 -19.56 -8.14
C GLY A 441 3.33 -19.46 -9.57
N VAL A 442 2.09 -19.89 -9.83
CA VAL A 442 1.62 -20.12 -11.21
C VAL A 442 1.14 -18.85 -11.93
N TRP A 443 0.55 -17.86 -11.25
CA TRP A 443 0.07 -16.62 -11.89
C TRP A 443 1.09 -15.48 -11.96
N LEU A 444 2.22 -15.60 -11.24
CA LEU A 444 3.33 -14.65 -11.33
C LEU A 444 4.18 -14.90 -12.59
N SER A 445 4.20 -16.14 -13.07
CA SER A 445 4.99 -16.58 -14.23
C SER A 445 4.19 -16.65 -15.55
N THR A 446 2.86 -16.65 -15.50
CA THR A 446 1.98 -16.81 -16.68
C THR A 446 1.38 -15.48 -17.20
N GLY A 447 1.46 -15.29 -18.53
CA GLY A 447 0.88 -14.16 -19.26
C GLY A 447 1.91 -13.19 -19.88
N ARG A 448 1.45 -12.28 -20.75
CA ARG A 448 2.29 -11.29 -21.45
C ARG A 448 2.77 -10.13 -20.57
N THR A 449 2.13 -9.92 -19.42
CA THR A 449 2.44 -8.85 -18.46
C THR A 449 2.70 -9.47 -17.10
N ARG A 450 3.98 -9.57 -16.73
CA ARG A 450 4.42 -10.04 -15.43
C ARG A 450 4.50 -8.87 -14.45
N PRO A 451 4.10 -9.05 -13.18
CA PRO A 451 4.31 -8.02 -12.17
C PRO A 451 5.81 -7.88 -11.92
N ARG A 452 6.34 -6.66 -11.92
CA ARG A 452 7.76 -6.40 -11.62
C ARG A 452 8.09 -6.65 -10.15
N GLN A 453 7.08 -6.54 -9.29
CA GLN A 453 7.22 -6.58 -7.85
C GLN A 453 6.01 -7.29 -7.23
N PHE A 454 6.26 -8.09 -6.19
CA PHE A 454 5.23 -8.70 -5.37
C PHE A 454 5.44 -8.34 -3.89
N THR A 455 4.39 -7.87 -3.21
CA THR A 455 4.44 -7.57 -1.78
C THR A 455 3.59 -8.54 -0.99
N TYR A 456 4.22 -9.29 -0.08
CA TYR A 456 3.54 -10.21 0.83
C TYR A 456 3.07 -9.47 2.09
N GLN A 457 1.75 -9.39 2.29
CA GLN A 457 1.11 -8.74 3.43
C GLN A 457 0.73 -9.77 4.50
N ARG A 458 1.25 -9.71 5.72
CA ARG A 458 2.21 -8.76 6.32
C ARG A 458 2.95 -9.50 7.44
N MET A 459 4.15 -9.06 7.81
CA MET A 459 4.87 -9.67 8.93
C MET A 459 4.16 -9.41 10.27
N GLY A 460 4.19 -10.42 11.14
CA GLY A 460 3.48 -10.46 12.42
C GLY A 460 3.68 -11.81 13.10
N ALA A 461 3.03 -12.02 14.23
CA ALA A 461 3.15 -13.28 14.98
C ALA A 461 2.72 -14.49 14.14
N ASP A 462 1.59 -14.38 13.43
CA ASP A 462 1.07 -15.46 12.58
C ASP A 462 1.98 -15.73 11.37
N PHE A 463 2.57 -14.69 10.78
CA PHE A 463 3.49 -14.82 9.65
C PHE A 463 4.74 -15.63 10.02
N PHE A 464 5.31 -15.39 11.20
CA PHE A 464 6.47 -16.13 11.73
C PHE A 464 6.08 -17.39 12.50
N SER A 465 4.79 -17.79 12.48
CA SER A 465 4.35 -18.99 13.17
C SER A 465 4.95 -20.25 12.54
N PRO A 466 5.13 -21.35 13.32
CA PRO A 466 5.62 -22.61 12.79
C PRO A 466 4.74 -23.20 11.68
N GLY A 467 3.45 -22.84 11.64
CA GLY A 467 2.52 -23.29 10.60
C GLY A 467 2.62 -22.52 9.29
N HIS A 468 3.03 -21.25 9.34
CA HIS A 468 3.04 -20.37 8.17
C HIS A 468 4.44 -20.14 7.58
N TRP A 469 5.45 -19.93 8.41
CA TRP A 469 6.80 -19.58 7.96
C TRP A 469 7.38 -20.57 6.92
N PRO A 470 7.23 -21.91 7.06
CA PRO A 470 7.67 -22.85 6.04
C PRO A 470 7.01 -22.64 4.67
N LEU A 471 5.73 -22.25 4.64
CA LEU A 471 5.00 -22.00 3.40
C LEU A 471 5.49 -20.71 2.72
N PHE A 472 5.80 -19.68 3.50
CA PHE A 472 6.43 -18.47 2.97
C PHE A 472 7.84 -18.74 2.40
N VAL A 473 8.63 -19.60 3.05
CA VAL A 473 9.95 -20.02 2.53
C VAL A 473 9.80 -20.75 1.20
N GLN A 474 8.81 -21.64 1.07
CA GLN A 474 8.50 -22.31 -0.20
C GLN A 474 8.10 -21.31 -1.29
N PHE A 475 7.27 -20.34 -0.94
CA PHE A 475 6.86 -19.26 -1.86
C PHE A 475 8.05 -18.43 -2.35
N ALA A 476 8.93 -17.99 -1.44
CA ALA A 476 10.12 -17.21 -1.80
C ALA A 476 11.04 -18.00 -2.76
N ARG A 477 11.27 -19.28 -2.49
CA ARG A 477 12.07 -20.15 -3.37
C ARG A 477 11.43 -20.38 -4.74
N ALA A 478 10.11 -20.56 -4.78
CA ALA A 478 9.39 -20.73 -6.05
C ALA A 478 9.44 -19.48 -6.94
N LEU A 479 9.59 -18.29 -6.36
CA LEU A 479 9.81 -17.05 -7.09
C LEU A 479 11.22 -16.94 -7.66
N GLU A 480 12.23 -17.43 -6.94
CA GLU A 480 13.64 -17.43 -7.38
C GLU A 480 13.91 -18.51 -8.45
N CYS A 481 13.28 -19.69 -8.33
CA CYS A 481 13.47 -20.84 -9.23
C CYS A 481 12.12 -21.34 -9.81
N PRO A 482 11.54 -20.67 -10.84
CA PRO A 482 10.26 -21.08 -11.41
C PRO A 482 10.28 -22.47 -12.07
N GLU A 483 11.45 -22.93 -12.53
CA GLU A 483 11.60 -24.21 -13.24
C GLU A 483 11.59 -25.45 -12.31
N GLU A 484 11.85 -25.28 -11.01
CA GLU A 484 11.86 -26.39 -10.04
C GLU A 484 10.49 -26.64 -9.38
N ALA A 485 9.49 -25.79 -9.67
CA ALA A 485 8.13 -25.94 -9.15
C ALA A 485 7.35 -27.02 -9.91
N HIS A 486 7.74 -28.30 -9.74
CA HIS A 486 7.01 -29.44 -10.30
C HIS A 486 5.77 -29.78 -9.47
N ALA A 487 4.71 -30.24 -10.15
CA ALA A 487 3.43 -30.62 -9.54
C ALA A 487 3.52 -31.75 -8.49
N ASP A 488 4.64 -32.48 -8.46
CA ASP A 488 4.89 -33.63 -7.58
C ASP A 488 5.37 -33.25 -6.17
N ASP A 489 5.70 -31.97 -5.91
CA ASP A 489 6.04 -31.47 -4.56
C ASP A 489 4.82 -31.00 -3.75
N LEU A 490 3.61 -31.22 -4.27
CA LEU A 490 2.38 -31.00 -3.51
C LEU A 490 2.22 -32.12 -2.47
N PRO A 491 1.82 -31.83 -1.22
CA PRO A 491 1.44 -32.89 -0.30
C PRO A 491 0.19 -33.58 -0.87
N GLY A 492 0.41 -34.72 -1.52
CA GLY A 492 -0.63 -35.71 -1.75
C GLY A 492 -1.32 -35.97 -0.42
N GLY A 493 -2.64 -35.94 -0.42
CA GLY A 493 -3.46 -36.17 0.76
C GLY A 493 -3.30 -37.59 1.29
N GLU A 494 -2.16 -37.93 1.87
CA GLU A 494 -1.98 -39.10 2.70
C GLU A 494 -2.26 -38.70 4.14
N ARG A 495 -3.46 -39.08 4.56
CA ARG A 495 -3.90 -39.14 5.94
C ARG A 495 -2.81 -39.85 6.74
N LEU A 496 -2.04 -39.11 7.55
CA LEU A 496 -1.14 -39.67 8.56
C LEU A 496 -1.97 -40.56 9.49
N THR A 497 -2.02 -41.86 9.21
CA THR A 497 -2.56 -42.87 10.10
C THR A 497 -1.56 -43.07 11.22
N VAL A 498 -1.90 -42.56 12.40
CA VAL A 498 -1.22 -42.89 13.66
C VAL A 498 -1.37 -44.40 13.87
N PRO A 499 -0.29 -45.19 14.05
CA PRO A 499 -0.42 -46.61 14.35
C PRO A 499 -1.04 -46.77 15.74
N SER A 500 -2.24 -47.34 15.79
CA SER A 500 -2.89 -47.76 17.01
C SER A 500 -2.13 -48.98 17.56
N ALA A 501 -1.47 -48.82 18.71
CA ALA A 501 -0.87 -49.93 19.44
C ALA A 501 -1.93 -50.64 20.30
N SER A 502 -2.54 -51.67 19.73
CA SER A 502 -3.05 -52.84 20.48
C SER A 502 -2.18 -54.02 20.04
N ALA A 503 -1.71 -54.94 20.87
CA ALA A 503 -2.29 -55.48 22.08
C ALA A 503 -1.22 -56.23 22.90
N ALA A 504 -1.48 -56.41 24.20
CA ALA A 504 -1.12 -57.63 24.90
C ALA A 504 -2.06 -57.80 26.10
N GLN A 505 -3.06 -58.66 25.94
CA GLN A 505 -3.70 -59.34 27.05
C GLN A 505 -2.72 -60.37 27.59
N ASP A 506 -2.49 -60.38 28.90
CA ASP A 506 -2.22 -61.64 29.61
C ASP A 506 -2.65 -61.55 31.09
N GLY A 507 -3.64 -62.40 31.42
CA GLY A 507 -3.73 -63.24 32.62
C GLY A 507 -3.64 -62.68 34.04
N ALA A 508 -4.79 -62.74 34.73
CA ALA A 508 -5.00 -63.02 36.17
C ALA A 508 -4.51 -61.97 37.21
N ARG A 509 -5.24 -61.59 38.26
CA ARG A 509 -5.98 -62.43 39.21
C ARG A 509 -6.89 -61.54 40.09
N ALA A 510 -8.08 -62.04 40.40
CA ALA A 510 -9.05 -61.42 41.29
C ALA A 510 -8.60 -61.37 42.76
N VAL A 511 -8.94 -60.29 43.49
CA VAL A 511 -9.29 -60.31 44.92
C VAL A 511 -10.33 -59.23 45.19
N GLN A 512 -11.50 -59.66 45.69
CA GLN A 512 -12.57 -58.85 46.28
C GLN A 512 -12.12 -58.25 47.61
N THR A 513 -12.67 -57.10 48.00
CA THR A 513 -13.15 -56.93 49.37
C THR A 513 -14.29 -55.93 49.41
N VAL A 514 -15.22 -56.28 50.29
CA VAL A 514 -16.61 -55.83 50.47
C VAL A 514 -16.71 -54.40 50.98
#